data_AF-A0A418XQY6-F1
#
_entry.id   AF-A0A418XQY6-F1
#
_cell.length_a   1.000
_cell.length_b   1.000
_cell.length_c   1.000
_cell.angle_alpha   90.00
_cell.angle_beta   90.00
_cell.angle_gamma   90.00
#
_symmetry.space_group_name_H-M   'P 1'
#
loop_
_entity.id
_entity.type
_entity.pdbx_description
1 polymer ?
#
loop_
_entity_poly.entity_id
_entity_poly.type
_entity_poly.pdbx_seq_one_letter_code
_entity_poly.pdbx_strand_id
1 'polypeptide(L)' 'MNHNPALDTQALGLVPMVVEQSGRGERAYDIYSRLLKERVIFLVGPVNDQMANLIV' A
#
# COMPACT_ATOMS: atom_id res chain seq x y z
N MET A 1 -27.25 -10.84 -11.75
CA MET A 1 -26.43 -10.56 -10.56
C MET A 1 -25.09 -10.06 -11.07
N ASN A 2 -24.90 -8.74 -11.08
CA ASN A 2 -23.75 -8.11 -11.73
C ASN A 2 -22.53 -8.26 -10.81
N HIS A 3 -21.73 -9.27 -11.08
CA HIS A 3 -20.44 -9.46 -10.43
C HIS A 3 -19.48 -8.40 -10.96
N ASN A 4 -19.15 -7.42 -10.12
CA ASN A 4 -18.18 -6.36 -10.40
C ASN A 4 -16.79 -6.86 -9.96
N PRO A 5 -15.91 -7.31 -10.86
CA PRO A 5 -14.61 -7.91 -10.51
C PRO A 5 -13.65 -6.91 -9.86
N ALA A 6 -13.97 -5.62 -9.84
CA ALA A 6 -13.19 -4.60 -9.14
C ALA A 6 -13.20 -4.76 -7.60
N LEU A 7 -14.10 -5.58 -7.04
CA LEU A 7 -14.19 -5.81 -5.59
C LEU A 7 -13.53 -7.11 -5.11
N ASP A 8 -13.13 -7.99 -6.03
CA ASP A 8 -12.42 -9.22 -5.70
C ASP A 8 -10.92 -8.94 -5.69
N THR A 9 -10.48 -8.13 -4.72
CA THR A 9 -9.06 -8.06 -4.34
C THR A 9 -8.70 -9.31 -3.53
N GLN A 10 -8.86 -10.49 -4.13
CA GLN A 10 -8.07 -11.66 -3.76
C GLN A 10 -6.73 -11.54 -4.49
N ALA A 11 -6.00 -10.46 -4.19
CA ALA A 11 -4.63 -10.32 -4.64
C ALA A 11 -3.82 -11.40 -3.92
N LEU A 12 -3.28 -12.34 -4.69
CA LEU A 12 -2.28 -13.31 -4.27
C LEU A 12 -1.01 -12.59 -3.78
N GLY A 13 -1.04 -11.89 -2.63
CA GLY A 13 0.11 -11.16 -2.08
C GLY A 13 0.76 -10.12 -3.01
N LEU A 14 0.13 -9.78 -4.14
CA LEU A 14 0.67 -8.82 -5.10
C LEU A 14 0.32 -7.41 -4.65
N VAL A 15 1.33 -6.71 -4.13
CA VAL A 15 1.23 -5.28 -3.80
C VAL A 15 1.40 -4.47 -5.09
N PRO A 16 0.43 -3.61 -5.48
CA PRO A 16 0.54 -2.79 -6.67
C PRO A 16 1.76 -1.86 -6.64
N MET A 17 2.40 -1.70 -7.80
CA MET A 17 3.51 -0.77 -8.00
C MET A 17 3.02 0.50 -8.70
N VAL A 18 3.50 1.65 -8.24
CA VAL A 18 3.21 2.97 -8.79
C VAL A 18 4.50 3.68 -9.21
N VAL A 19 4.44 4.46 -10.28
CA VAL A 19 5.57 5.26 -10.78
C VAL A 19 5.33 6.72 -10.43
N GLU A 20 6.26 7.33 -9.70
CA GLU A 20 6.25 8.74 -9.36
C GLU A 20 7.28 9.50 -10.20
N GLN A 21 6.84 10.55 -10.89
CA GLN A 21 7.75 11.44 -11.59
C GLN A 21 8.32 12.48 -10.62
N SER A 22 9.65 12.55 -10.55
CA SER A 22 10.39 13.59 -9.81
C SER A 22 11.19 14.45 -10.77
N GLY A 23 11.65 15.63 -10.33
CA GLY A 23 12.49 16.50 -11.15
C GLY A 23 13.85 15.88 -11.57
N ARG A 24 14.22 14.70 -11.05
CA ARG A 24 15.42 13.94 -11.42
C ARG A 24 15.11 12.64 -12.19
N GLY A 25 13.86 12.40 -12.58
CA GLY A 25 13.40 11.21 -13.28
C GLY A 25 12.28 10.45 -12.56
N GLU A 26 11.99 9.24 -13.02
CA GLU A 26 10.91 8.39 -12.51
C GLU A 26 11.41 7.45 -11.41
N ARG A 27 10.59 7.26 -10.37
CA ARG A 27 10.88 6.30 -9.30
C ARG A 27 9.66 5.42 -9.04
N ALA A 28 9.89 4.11 -9.03
CA ALA A 28 8.86 3.14 -8.72
C ALA A 28 8.79 2.88 -7.21
N TYR A 29 7.56 2.76 -6.70
CA TYR A 29 7.24 2.47 -5.31
C TYR A 29 6.14 1.40 -5.27
N ASP A 30 6.12 0.55 -4.26
CA ASP A 30 4.86 -0.12 -3.91
C ASP A 30 3.89 0.92 -3.32
N ILE A 31 2.59 0.64 -3.39
CA ILE A 31 1.58 1.61 -2.97
C ILE A 31 1.71 2.03 -1.49
N TYR A 32 2.12 1.12 -0.60
CA TYR A 32 2.27 1.42 0.83
C TYR A 32 3.46 2.33 1.09
N SER A 33 4.61 2.09 0.45
CA SER A 33 5.77 2.97 0.59
C SER A 33 5.54 4.36 0.00
N ARG A 34 4.77 4.47 -1.10
CA ARG A 34 4.40 5.78 -1.65
C ARG A 34 3.54 6.60 -0.69
N LEU A 35 2.63 5.95 0.03
CA LEU A 35 1.76 6.58 1.03
C LEU A 35 2.51 6.89 2.33
N LEU A 36 3.46 6.04 2.73
CA LEU A 36 4.34 6.31 3.87
C LEU A 36 5.17 7.59 3.66
N LYS A 37 5.61 7.86 2.42
CA LYS A 37 6.28 9.13 2.05
C LYS A 37 5.41 10.37 2.34
N GLU A 38 4.09 10.22 2.28
CA GLU A 38 3.10 11.27 2.62
C GLU A 38 2.64 11.22 4.08
N ARG A 39 3.27 10.36 4.90
CA ARG A 39 2.93 10.12 6.30
C ARG A 39 1.54 9.49 6.49
N VAL A 40 1.09 8.69 5.53
CA VAL A 40 -0.14 7.90 5.61
C VAL A 40 0.21 6.45 5.93
N ILE A 41 -0.40 5.91 7.00
CA ILE A 41 -0.14 4.55 7.51
C ILE A 41 -1.47 3.78 7.56
N PHE A 42 -1.45 2.53 7.10
CA PHE A 42 -2.58 1.62 7.17
C PHE A 42 -2.36 0.63 8.31
N LEU A 43 -3.27 0.63 9.28
CA LEU A 43 -3.34 -0.36 10.34
C LEU A 43 -4.50 -1.32 10.02
N VAL A 44 -4.17 -2.53 9.59
CA VAL A 44 -5.17 -3.54 9.21
C VAL A 44 -5.07 -4.71 10.17
N GLY A 45 -6.21 -5.11 10.74
CA GLY A 45 -6.31 -6.23 11.67
C GLY A 45 -6.10 -5.84 13.15
N PRO A 46 -5.97 -6.85 14.04
CA PRO A 46 -5.82 -6.63 15.47
C PRO A 46 -4.52 -5.90 15.83
N VAL A 47 -4.58 -5.04 16.85
CA VAL A 47 -3.40 -4.37 17.38
C VAL A 47 -2.62 -5.33 18.27
N ASN A 48 -1.32 -5.48 18.00
CA ASN A 48 -0.37 -6.20 18.83
C ASN A 48 0.97 -5.45 18.91
N ASP A 49 1.82 -5.85 19.84
CA ASP A 49 3.10 -5.17 20.12
C ASP A 49 4.04 -5.14 18.91
N GLN A 50 4.03 -6.20 18.10
CA GLN A 50 4.85 -6.26 16.89
C GLN A 50 4.40 -5.24 15.84
N MET A 51 3.10 -5.10 15.62
CA MET A 51 2.52 -4.11 14.71
C MET A 51 2.77 -2.69 15.20
N ALA A 52 2.60 -2.44 16.50
CA ALA A 52 2.86 -1.13 17.09
C ALA A 52 4.33 -0.69 16.88
N ASN A 53 5.28 -1.62 16.98
CA ASN A 53 6.69 -1.33 16.75
C ASN A 53 7.05 -0.97 15.29
N LEU A 54 6.21 -1.31 14.32
CA LEU A 54 6.39 -0.90 12.92
C LEU A 54 5.94 0.55 12.65
N ILE A 55 5.28 1.19 13.62
CA ILE A 55 4.75 2.54 13.55
C ILE A 55 5.58 3.44 14.49
N VAL A 56 6.75 3.88 14.03
CA VAL A 56 7.64 4.81 14.75
C VAL A 56 8.33 5.76 13.78
#